data_AF-A0A2E1FHC9-F1
#
_entry.id   AF-A0A2E1FHC9-F1
#
_cell.length_a   1.000
_cell.length_b   1.000
_cell.length_c   1.000
_cell.angle_alpha   90.00
_cell.angle_beta   90.00
_cell.angle_gamma   90.00
#
_symmetry.space_group_name_H-M   'P 1'
#
loop_
_entity.id
_entity.type
_entity.pdbx_description
1 polymer ?
#
loop_
_entity_poly.entity_id
_entity_poly.type
_entity_poly.pdbx_seq_one_letter_code
_entity_poly.pdbx_strand_id
1 'polypeptide(L)'
;MLVTYFNSNKAERSLIDKALVFAKEQLLPKVRKLEIDVIMKNNMKSDGFVDVDIDDNRYFTLRIKKSQDTDDLITTIFHEFTHIMQSVKGQDIFAPSDVDYLERDYEIEAFTMQEKLLLDFKAQSDIIIV
;
A
#
# COMPACT_ATOMS: atom_id res chain seq x y z
N MET A 1 -10.66 -1.62 -9.26
CA MET A 1 -9.28 -1.12 -9.06
C MET A 1 -8.55 -1.30 -10.36
N LEU A 2 -7.95 -0.24 -10.89
CA LEU A 2 -7.09 -0.25 -12.07
C LEU A 2 -5.67 0.10 -11.60
N VAL A 3 -4.67 -0.65 -12.08
CA VAL A 3 -3.28 -0.47 -11.68
C VAL A 3 -2.41 -0.27 -12.91
N THR A 4 -1.64 0.83 -12.94
CA THR A 4 -0.66 1.11 -13.98
C THR A 4 0.74 1.01 -13.38
N TYR A 5 1.68 0.44 -14.15
CA TYR A 5 3.02 0.19 -13.65
C TYR A 5 4.09 0.94 -14.43
N PHE A 6 5.04 1.53 -13.69
CA PHE A 6 6.21 2.21 -14.23
C PHE A 6 7.49 1.61 -13.64
N ASN A 7 8.47 1.35 -14.49
CA ASN A 7 9.80 0.85 -14.13
C ASN A 7 9.84 -0.51 -13.38
N SER A 8 8.77 -1.31 -13.43
CA SER A 8 8.72 -2.65 -12.81
C SER A 8 8.92 -3.79 -13.81
N ASN A 9 9.39 -4.92 -13.32
CA ASN A 9 9.46 -6.20 -14.05
C ASN A 9 8.20 -7.06 -13.82
N LYS A 10 8.04 -8.14 -14.60
CA LYS A 10 6.83 -8.99 -14.55
C LYS A 10 6.64 -9.69 -13.19
N ALA A 11 7.71 -10.13 -12.54
CA ALA A 11 7.63 -10.81 -11.25
C ALA A 11 7.19 -9.83 -10.14
N GLU A 12 7.78 -8.63 -10.10
CA GLU A 12 7.36 -7.54 -9.21
C GLU A 12 5.88 -7.23 -9.39
N ARG A 13 5.42 -7.01 -10.63
CA ARG A 13 4.00 -6.75 -10.93
C ARG A 13 3.09 -7.84 -10.39
N SER A 14 3.43 -9.10 -10.64
CA SER A 14 2.59 -10.21 -10.18
C SER A 14 2.49 -10.30 -8.66
N LEU A 15 3.56 -9.95 -7.94
CA LEU A 15 3.55 -9.95 -6.48
C LEU A 15 2.77 -8.75 -5.93
N ILE A 16 3.03 -7.56 -6.48
CA ILE A 16 2.33 -6.32 -6.10
C ILE A 16 0.84 -6.42 -6.40
N ASP A 17 0.43 -6.96 -7.55
CA ASP A 17 -0.98 -7.16 -7.89
C ASP A 17 -1.69 -8.05 -6.86
N LYS A 18 -1.06 -9.15 -6.43
CA LYS A 18 -1.62 -10.03 -5.39
C LYS A 18 -1.80 -9.30 -4.07
N ALA A 19 -0.79 -8.54 -3.65
CA ALA A 19 -0.84 -7.76 -2.42
C ALA A 19 -1.91 -6.65 -2.50
N LEU A 20 -1.95 -5.86 -3.58
CA LEU A 20 -2.94 -4.80 -3.78
C LEU A 20 -4.38 -5.33 -3.81
N VAL A 21 -4.61 -6.45 -4.51
CA VAL A 21 -5.95 -7.07 -4.56
C VAL A 21 -6.37 -7.53 -3.17
N PHE A 22 -5.48 -8.23 -2.45
CA PHE A 22 -5.74 -8.67 -1.09
C PHE A 22 -6.05 -7.49 -0.16
N ALA A 23 -5.20 -6.46 -0.16
CA ALA A 23 -5.40 -5.27 0.66
C ALA A 23 -6.73 -4.56 0.32
N LYS A 24 -7.07 -4.44 -0.97
CA LYS A 24 -8.35 -3.88 -1.42
C LYS A 24 -9.54 -4.67 -0.89
N GLU A 25 -9.46 -6.00 -0.89
CA GLU A 25 -10.54 -6.87 -0.41
C GLU A 25 -10.70 -6.78 1.11
N GLN A 26 -9.61 -6.71 1.86
CA GLN A 26 -9.64 -6.58 3.32
C GLN A 26 -10.08 -5.18 3.78
N LEU A 27 -9.52 -4.14 3.18
CA LEU A 27 -9.63 -2.77 3.70
C LEU A 27 -10.73 -1.94 3.04
N LEU A 28 -10.95 -2.12 1.73
CA LEU A 28 -11.87 -1.32 0.93
C LEU A 28 -12.83 -2.19 0.06
N PRO A 29 -13.48 -3.23 0.61
CA PRO A 29 -14.25 -4.19 -0.20
C PRO A 29 -15.39 -3.55 -1.00
N LYS A 30 -16.00 -2.49 -0.44
CA LYS A 30 -17.15 -1.78 -1.02
C LYS A 30 -16.75 -0.68 -2.01
N VAL A 31 -15.47 -0.32 -2.10
CA VAL A 31 -14.98 0.72 -3.02
C VAL A 31 -14.88 0.15 -4.44
N ARG A 32 -15.59 0.78 -5.38
CA ARG A 32 -15.67 0.32 -6.77
C ARG A 32 -14.56 0.90 -7.65
N LYS A 33 -14.33 2.21 -7.56
CA LYS A 33 -13.31 2.93 -8.33
C LYS A 33 -12.10 3.23 -7.44
N LEU A 34 -10.94 2.78 -7.90
CA LEU A 34 -9.64 3.09 -7.33
C LEU A 34 -8.64 2.95 -8.49
N GLU A 35 -7.85 3.99 -8.73
CA GLU A 35 -6.81 4.01 -9.75
C GLU A 35 -5.46 4.20 -9.04
N ILE A 36 -4.50 3.32 -9.32
CA ILE A 36 -3.20 3.32 -8.66
C ILE A 36 -2.10 3.25 -9.70
N ASP A 37 -1.23 4.25 -9.69
CA ASP A 37 0.01 4.23 -10.45
C ASP A 37 1.16 3.77 -9.53
N VAL A 38 1.74 2.62 -9.84
CA VAL A 38 2.87 2.04 -9.10
C VAL A 38 4.17 2.34 -9.83
N ILE A 39 5.04 3.11 -9.18
CA ILE A 39 6.33 3.55 -9.72
C ILE A 39 7.46 2.92 -8.91
N MET A 40 8.20 2.01 -9.51
CA MET A 40 9.38 1.41 -8.87
C MET A 40 10.60 2.35 -9.02
N LYS A 41 11.24 2.73 -7.91
CA LYS A 41 12.38 3.66 -7.90
C LYS A 41 13.61 3.08 -7.19
N ASN A 42 14.79 3.45 -7.67
CA ASN A 42 16.04 3.21 -6.97
C ASN A 42 16.35 4.38 -6.02
N ASN A 43 17.26 4.17 -5.07
CA ASN A 43 17.82 5.21 -4.20
C ASN A 43 16.78 6.03 -3.40
N MET A 44 15.72 5.38 -2.93
CA MET A 44 14.76 5.98 -2.00
C MET A 44 15.26 5.89 -0.56
N LYS A 45 14.97 6.92 0.23
CA LYS A 45 15.25 6.95 1.68
C LYS A 45 14.24 6.10 2.47
N SER A 46 12.97 6.14 2.08
CA SER A 46 11.92 5.25 2.57
C SER A 46 11.73 4.05 1.65
N ASP A 47 11.04 3.04 2.16
CA ASP A 47 10.70 1.84 1.40
C ASP A 47 9.47 2.06 0.50
N GLY A 48 8.53 2.89 0.94
CA GLY A 48 7.37 3.34 0.16
C GLY A 48 7.01 4.79 0.46
N PHE A 49 6.14 5.37 -0.37
CA PHE A 49 5.21 6.44 0.00
C PHE A 49 4.08 6.55 -1.04
N VAL A 50 2.92 7.04 -0.61
CA VAL A 50 1.77 7.34 -1.47
C VAL A 50 1.50 8.84 -1.58
N ASP A 51 1.27 9.30 -2.81
CA ASP A 51 0.68 10.62 -3.06
C ASP A 51 -0.79 10.47 -3.43
N VAL A 52 -1.61 11.39 -2.92
CA VAL A 52 -3.03 11.53 -3.27
C VAL A 52 -3.17 12.64 -4.29
N ASP A 53 -3.88 12.39 -5.38
CA ASP A 53 -4.19 13.44 -6.34
C ASP A 53 -5.25 14.38 -5.78
N ILE A 54 -4.98 15.68 -5.89
CA ILE A 54 -5.80 16.76 -5.34
C ILE A 54 -7.10 16.90 -6.16
N ASP A 55 -7.08 16.53 -7.44
CA ASP A 55 -8.19 16.71 -8.38
C ASP A 55 -9.05 15.44 -8.54
N ASP A 56 -8.54 14.24 -8.21
CA ASP A 56 -9.32 12.98 -8.13
C ASP A 56 -9.02 12.20 -6.83
N ASN A 57 -9.94 12.29 -5.88
CA ASN A 57 -9.91 11.60 -4.57
C ASN A 57 -9.86 10.05 -4.66
N ARG A 58 -9.79 9.47 -5.86
CA ARG A 58 -9.70 8.02 -6.11
C ARG A 58 -8.53 7.64 -7.01
N TYR A 59 -7.62 8.55 -7.30
CA TYR A 59 -6.35 8.29 -8.00
C TYR A 59 -5.17 8.49 -7.04
N PHE A 60 -4.29 7.50 -7.00
CA PHE A 60 -3.15 7.45 -6.07
C PHE A 60 -1.86 7.09 -6.82
N THR A 61 -0.74 7.67 -6.40
CA THR A 61 0.58 7.29 -6.91
C THR A 61 1.42 6.66 -5.82
N LEU A 62 1.68 5.35 -5.94
CA LEU A 62 2.55 4.60 -5.04
C LEU A 62 3.97 4.59 -5.59
N ARG A 63 4.94 5.05 -4.80
CA ARG A 63 6.36 4.95 -5.12
C ARG A 63 6.99 3.94 -4.19
N ILE A 64 7.57 2.91 -4.77
CA ILE A 64 8.10 1.77 -4.04
C ILE A 64 9.58 1.60 -4.37
N LYS A 65 10.39 1.39 -3.34
CA LYS A 65 11.82 1.18 -3.48
C LYS A 65 12.10 -0.20 -4.10
N LYS A 66 13.00 -0.22 -5.07
CA LYS A 66 13.45 -1.45 -5.73
C LYS A 66 14.31 -2.31 -4.83
N SER A 67 14.38 -3.60 -5.17
CA SER A 67 15.27 -4.60 -4.55
C SER A 67 14.97 -4.86 -3.07
N GLN A 68 13.70 -4.71 -2.68
CA GLN A 68 13.18 -5.26 -1.43
C GLN A 68 13.06 -6.77 -1.55
N ASP A 69 13.14 -7.47 -0.42
CA ASP A 69 12.78 -8.88 -0.40
C ASP A 69 11.25 -9.06 -0.53
N THR A 70 10.80 -10.32 -0.58
CA THR A 70 9.39 -10.63 -0.84
C THR A 70 8.47 -10.13 0.28
N ASP A 71 8.85 -10.31 1.53
CA ASP A 71 8.00 -9.91 2.67
C ASP A 71 8.03 -8.39 2.82
N ASP A 72 9.19 -7.77 2.69
CA ASP A 72 9.36 -6.30 2.72
C ASP A 72 8.53 -5.61 1.63
N LEU A 73 8.50 -6.18 0.41
CA LEU A 73 7.68 -5.62 -0.67
C LEU A 73 6.19 -5.75 -0.37
N ILE A 74 5.76 -6.88 0.19
CA ILE A 74 4.36 -7.09 0.57
C ILE A 74 3.95 -6.12 1.68
N THR A 75 4.74 -6.01 2.76
CA THR A 75 4.44 -5.11 3.88
C THR A 75 4.48 -3.64 3.46
N THR A 76 5.42 -3.24 2.61
CA THR A 76 5.44 -1.89 2.02
C THR A 76 4.13 -1.61 1.28
N ILE A 77 3.66 -2.52 0.43
CA ILE A 77 2.38 -2.36 -0.26
C ILE A 77 1.21 -2.24 0.74
N PHE A 78 1.19 -3.06 1.80
CA PHE A 78 0.13 -3.00 2.80
C PHE A 78 0.14 -1.72 3.64
N HIS A 79 1.33 -1.21 3.97
CA HIS A 79 1.52 0.07 4.64
C HIS A 79 0.94 1.21 3.79
N GLU A 80 1.39 1.34 2.54
CA GLU A 80 0.92 2.39 1.64
C GLU A 80 -0.57 2.26 1.30
N PHE A 81 -1.09 1.03 1.19
CA PHE A 81 -2.52 0.82 0.97
C PHE A 81 -3.37 1.19 2.19
N THR A 82 -2.80 1.11 3.40
CA THR A 82 -3.47 1.61 4.61
C THR A 82 -3.63 3.12 4.54
N HIS A 83 -2.63 3.86 4.07
CA HIS A 83 -2.77 5.30 3.81
C HIS A 83 -3.81 5.62 2.72
N ILE A 84 -3.87 4.82 1.65
CA ILE A 84 -4.97 4.94 0.66
C ILE A 84 -6.33 4.76 1.35
N MET A 85 -6.47 3.74 2.20
CA MET A 85 -7.70 3.48 2.95
C MET A 85 -8.07 4.65 3.88
N GLN A 86 -7.11 5.21 4.60
CA GLN A 86 -7.28 6.36 5.48
C GLN A 86 -7.75 7.58 4.69
N SER A 87 -7.09 7.90 3.58
CA SER A 87 -7.49 8.96 2.66
C SER A 87 -8.90 8.74 2.08
N VAL A 88 -9.21 7.51 1.66
CA VAL A 88 -10.53 7.15 1.11
C VAL A 88 -11.67 7.35 2.11
N LYS A 89 -11.38 7.13 3.41
CA LYS A 89 -12.30 7.37 4.53
C LYS A 89 -12.33 8.82 5.02
N GLY A 90 -11.55 9.71 4.43
CA GLY A 90 -11.52 11.14 4.75
C GLY A 90 -10.68 11.50 5.98
N GLN A 91 -9.70 10.67 6.34
CA GLN A 91 -8.72 11.04 7.37
C GLN A 91 -7.70 12.02 6.80
N ASP A 92 -7.38 13.07 7.55
CA ASP A 92 -6.37 14.07 7.16
C ASP A 92 -4.97 13.63 7.60
N ILE A 93 -4.39 12.68 6.87
CA ILE A 93 -3.07 12.10 7.15
C ILE A 93 -1.91 13.06 6.83
N PHE A 94 -2.18 14.20 6.18
CA PHE A 94 -1.18 15.20 5.80
C PHE A 94 -1.27 16.48 6.65
N ALA A 95 -2.17 16.51 7.63
CA ALA A 95 -2.29 17.63 8.56
C ALA A 95 -0.93 17.92 9.25
N PRO A 96 -0.52 19.19 9.32
CA PRO A 96 0.60 19.58 10.17
C PRO A 96 0.37 19.09 11.60
N SER A 97 1.38 18.46 12.18
CA SER A 97 1.34 17.94 13.54
C SER A 97 2.70 18.14 14.20
N ASP A 98 2.66 18.54 15.47
CA ASP A 98 3.83 18.68 16.35
C ASP A 98 4.31 17.31 16.89
N VAL A 99 3.56 16.25 16.64
CA VAL A 99 3.92 14.86 16.96
C VAL A 99 4.91 14.34 15.92
N ASP A 100 5.94 13.63 16.39
CA ASP A 100 6.91 12.97 15.51
C ASP A 100 6.19 12.03 14.54
N TYR A 101 6.69 11.95 13.30
CA TYR A 101 6.00 11.30 12.20
C TYR A 101 5.56 9.87 12.57
N LEU A 102 6.49 9.07 13.11
CA LEU A 102 6.25 7.67 13.48
C LEU A 102 5.28 7.49 14.67
N GLU A 103 5.07 8.54 15.46
CA GLU A 103 4.16 8.53 16.60
C GLU A 103 2.75 9.03 16.24
N ARG A 104 2.51 9.39 14.97
CA ARG A 104 1.19 9.83 14.52
C ARG A 104 0.25 8.63 14.40
N ASP A 105 -1.01 8.82 14.81
CA ASP A 105 -2.02 7.75 14.85
C ASP A 105 -2.14 6.98 13.53
N TYR A 106 -2.06 7.68 12.39
CA TYR A 106 -2.18 7.06 11.08
C TYR A 106 -0.96 6.20 10.69
N GLU A 107 0.24 6.55 11.15
CA GLU A 107 1.46 5.74 10.98
C GLU A 107 1.42 4.51 11.89
N ILE A 108 1.00 4.69 13.15
CA ILE A 108 0.83 3.58 14.11
C ILE A 108 -0.19 2.57 13.56
N GLU A 109 -1.31 3.05 13.00
CA GLU A 109 -2.29 2.21 12.31
C GLU A 109 -1.65 1.48 11.11
N ALA A 110 -0.90 2.19 10.26
CA ALA A 110 -0.26 1.59 9.08
C ALA A 110 0.75 0.48 9.45
N PHE A 111 1.60 0.70 10.45
CA PHE A 111 2.50 -0.33 10.98
C PHE A 111 1.76 -1.50 11.63
N THR A 112 0.64 -1.25 12.30
CA THR A 112 -0.16 -2.35 12.86
C THR A 112 -0.82 -3.18 11.75
N MET A 113 -1.34 -2.50 10.72
CA MET A 113 -2.08 -3.11 9.63
C MET A 113 -1.18 -3.88 8.67
N GLN A 114 0.04 -3.40 8.39
CA GLN A 114 0.98 -4.14 7.51
C GLN A 114 1.31 -5.53 8.09
N GLU A 115 1.52 -5.64 9.40
CA GLU A 115 1.88 -6.90 10.06
C GLU A 115 0.69 -7.86 10.07
N LYS A 116 -0.49 -7.33 10.40
CA LYS A 116 -1.73 -8.10 10.37
C LYS A 116 -2.03 -8.64 8.97
N LEU A 117 -1.95 -7.79 7.96
CA LEU A 117 -2.24 -8.18 6.58
C LEU A 117 -1.20 -9.18 6.05
N LEU A 118 0.07 -9.08 6.45
CA LEU A 118 1.08 -10.08 6.10
C LEU A 118 0.74 -11.46 6.66
N LEU A 119 0.33 -11.54 7.93
CA LEU A 119 -0.10 -12.79 8.56
C LEU A 119 -1.32 -13.38 7.84
N ASP A 120 -2.33 -12.57 7.58
CA ASP A 120 -3.56 -13.01 6.90
C ASP A 120 -3.27 -13.45 5.44
N PHE A 121 -2.38 -12.74 4.73
CA PHE A 121 -1.98 -13.05 3.36
C PHE A 121 -1.23 -14.39 3.26
N LYS A 122 -0.33 -14.66 4.21
CA LYS A 122 0.41 -15.92 4.30
C LYS A 122 -0.53 -17.08 4.63
N ALA A 123 -1.42 -16.89 5.61
CA ALA A 123 -2.41 -17.90 5.97
C ALA A 123 -3.34 -18.27 4.80
N GLN A 124 -3.78 -17.29 4.00
CA GLN A 124 -4.59 -17.56 2.81
C GLN A 124 -3.81 -18.30 1.71
N SER A 125 -2.52 -18.01 1.58
CA SER A 125 -1.64 -18.70 0.63
C SER A 125 -1.45 -20.17 1.00
N ASP A 126 -1.35 -20.49 2.30
CA ASP A 126 -1.22 -21.85 2.80
C ASP A 126 -2.51 -22.68 2.63
N ILE A 127 -3.68 -22.04 2.70
CA ILE A 127 -4.98 -22.71 2.51
C ILE A 127 -5.19 -23.21 1.07
N ILE A 128 -4.53 -22.61 0.08
CA ILE A 128 -4.70 -22.97 -1.34
C ILE A 128 -3.85 -24.20 -1.74
N ILE A 129 -2.92 -24.66 -0.88
CA ILE A 129 -2.01 -25.78 -1.16
C ILE A 129 -2.50 -27.12 -0.54
N VAL A 130 -3.67 -27.15 0.09
CA VAL A 130 -4.25 -28.36 0.72
C VAL A 130 -5.36 -28.98 -0.11
#